data_AF-Q8L8Y7-F1
#
_entry.id   AF-Q8L8Y7-F1
#
_cell.length_a   1.000
_cell.length_b   1.000
_cell.length_c   1.000
_cell.angle_alpha   90.00
_cell.angle_beta   90.00
_cell.angle_gamma   90.00
#
_symmetry.space_group_name_H-M   'P 1'
#
loop_
_entity.id
_entity.type
_entity.pdbx_description
1 polymer ?
#
loop_
_entity_poly.entity_id
_entity_poly.type
_entity_poly.pdbx_seq_one_letter_code
_entity_poly.pdbx_strand_id
1 'polypeptide(L)'
;MEKEEGFALREWRRLNALRLEEKEKEEKEMVQQILEAAEQYKAEFYSKRNVTIENNKKLNREKEKFFLENQEKFYAEADKNNWKAIAELIPREVPVIENRGNKKKTATITVIQGPKPGKPTDLSRMRQVLTKLKHNPPTHMKPKLPSPSGADPNVSVSEQVTVTEKL
;
A
#
# COMPACT_ATOMS: atom_id res chain seq x y z
N MET A 1 44.09 12.25 -78.59
CA MET A 1 44.07 13.59 -77.98
C MET A 1 42.76 13.72 -77.23
N GLU A 2 42.81 14.03 -75.95
CA GLU A 2 41.60 14.43 -75.21
C GLU A 2 41.13 15.80 -75.70
N LYS A 3 39.83 16.06 -75.67
CA LYS A 3 39.31 17.40 -75.99
C LYS A 3 39.48 18.26 -74.75
N GLU A 4 40.22 19.37 -74.87
CA GLU A 4 40.32 20.34 -73.79
C GLU A 4 38.92 20.82 -73.39
N GLU A 5 38.51 20.50 -72.17
CA GLU A 5 37.23 20.97 -71.65
C GLU A 5 37.26 22.49 -71.49
N GLY A 6 36.13 23.16 -71.75
CA GLY A 6 36.02 24.60 -71.52
C GLY A 6 36.26 24.94 -70.05
N PHE A 7 37.00 26.03 -69.78
CA PHE A 7 37.34 26.49 -68.43
C PHE A 7 36.13 26.53 -67.48
N ALA A 8 34.98 27.01 -67.97
CA ALA A 8 33.73 27.06 -67.21
C ALA A 8 33.25 25.69 -66.69
N LEU A 9 33.51 24.59 -67.40
CA LEU A 9 33.12 23.24 -66.95
C LEU A 9 34.02 22.73 -65.82
N ARG A 10 35.31 23.09 -65.84
CA ARG A 10 36.25 22.78 -64.74
C ARG A 10 35.87 23.52 -63.46
N GLU A 11 35.67 24.84 -63.53
CA GLU A 11 35.24 25.62 -62.36
C GLU A 11 33.84 25.20 -61.88
N TRP A 12 32.91 24.87 -62.78
CA TRP A 12 31.60 24.33 -62.37
C TRP A 12 31.74 23.03 -61.57
N ARG A 13 32.57 22.06 -62.01
CA ARG A 13 32.81 20.83 -61.23
C ARG A 13 33.47 21.12 -59.89
N ARG A 14 34.42 22.06 -59.84
CA ARG A 14 35.10 22.48 -58.60
C ARG A 14 34.11 23.06 -57.58
N LEU A 15 33.25 23.98 -58.01
CA LEU A 15 32.21 24.57 -57.16
C LEU A 15 31.15 23.54 -56.74
N ASN A 16 30.77 22.63 -57.65
CA ASN A 16 29.80 21.58 -57.35
C ASN A 16 30.36 20.53 -56.37
N ALA A 17 31.66 20.24 -56.41
CA ALA A 17 32.33 19.37 -55.44
C ALA A 17 32.34 20.00 -54.03
N LEU A 18 32.74 21.27 -53.92
CA LEU A 18 32.69 22.02 -52.64
C LEU A 18 31.27 22.04 -52.05
N ARG A 19 30.26 22.36 -52.86
CA ARG A 19 28.85 22.36 -52.44
C ARG A 19 28.35 20.98 -51.99
N LEU A 20 28.89 19.90 -52.55
CA LEU A 20 28.54 18.54 -52.14
C LEU A 20 29.21 18.18 -50.80
N GLU A 21 30.46 18.59 -50.61
CA GLU A 21 31.20 18.41 -49.34
C GLU A 21 30.60 19.22 -48.19
N GLU A 22 30.12 20.44 -48.46
CA GLU A 22 29.36 21.27 -47.50
C GLU A 22 28.08 20.55 -47.05
N LYS A 23 27.27 20.06 -47.99
CA LYS A 23 26.07 19.27 -47.69
C LYS A 23 26.35 17.99 -46.92
N GLU A 24 27.42 17.28 -47.27
CA GLU A 24 27.80 16.05 -46.57
C GLU A 24 28.19 16.32 -45.10
N LYS A 25 28.67 17.54 -44.78
CA LYS A 25 28.89 17.99 -43.39
C LYS A 25 27.58 18.37 -42.71
N GLU A 26 26.72 19.16 -43.37
CA GLU A 26 25.38 19.51 -42.85
C GLU A 26 24.55 18.26 -42.50
N GLU A 27 24.54 17.26 -43.38
CA GLU A 27 23.82 15.99 -43.16
C GLU A 27 24.43 15.18 -42.00
N LYS A 28 25.76 15.13 -41.86
CA LYS A 28 26.43 14.45 -40.73
C LYS A 28 26.14 15.15 -39.39
N GLU A 29 26.21 16.47 -39.35
CA GLU A 29 25.89 17.26 -38.16
C GLU A 29 24.42 17.09 -37.75
N MET A 30 23.50 17.10 -38.72
CA MET A 30 22.07 16.84 -38.47
C MET A 30 21.82 15.42 -37.92
N VAL A 31 22.46 14.40 -38.49
CA VAL A 31 22.36 13.01 -38.00
C VAL A 31 22.96 12.89 -36.58
N GLN A 32 24.07 13.57 -36.29
CA GLN A 32 24.67 13.60 -34.96
C GLN A 32 23.73 14.27 -33.93
N GLN A 33 23.12 15.40 -34.28
CA GLN A 33 22.14 16.08 -33.41
C GLN A 33 20.91 15.20 -33.13
N ILE A 34 20.39 14.49 -34.14
CA ILE A 34 19.27 13.55 -33.97
C ILE A 34 19.66 12.38 -33.06
N LEU A 35 20.86 11.83 -33.22
CA LEU A 35 21.38 10.74 -32.37
C LEU A 35 21.57 11.19 -30.92
N GLU A 36 22.15 12.37 -30.70
CA GLU A 36 22.35 12.91 -29.36
C GLU A 36 21.01 13.20 -28.68
N ALA A 37 20.07 13.87 -29.35
CA ALA A 37 18.73 14.12 -28.83
C ALA A 37 17.97 12.83 -28.47
N ALA A 38 18.14 11.76 -29.26
CA ALA A 38 17.54 10.45 -28.98
C ALA A 38 18.14 9.79 -27.71
N GLU A 39 19.46 9.86 -27.51
CA GLU A 39 20.11 9.31 -26.32
C GLU A 39 19.83 10.17 -25.07
N GLN A 40 19.79 11.50 -25.20
CA GLN A 40 19.33 12.42 -24.14
C GLN A 40 17.89 12.09 -23.70
N TYR A 41 16.95 11.96 -24.65
CA TYR A 41 15.56 11.57 -24.37
C TYR A 41 15.47 10.22 -23.65
N LYS A 42 16.25 9.23 -24.10
CA LYS A 42 16.34 7.89 -23.51
C LYS A 42 16.88 7.94 -22.07
N ALA A 43 17.94 8.70 -21.83
CA ALA A 43 18.49 8.92 -20.49
C ALA A 43 17.50 9.63 -19.55
N GLU A 44 16.84 10.70 -20.02
CA GLU A 44 15.78 11.38 -19.29
C GLU A 44 14.61 10.46 -18.93
N PHE A 45 14.15 9.63 -19.88
CA PHE A 45 13.04 8.71 -19.65
C PHE A 45 13.36 7.71 -18.53
N TYR A 46 14.54 7.09 -18.56
CA TYR A 46 14.97 6.18 -17.50
C TYR A 46 15.19 6.89 -16.16
N SER A 47 15.76 8.11 -16.17
CA SER A 47 15.92 8.93 -14.96
C SER A 47 14.56 9.25 -14.31
N LYS A 48 13.61 9.80 -15.08
CA LYS A 48 12.23 10.10 -14.64
C LYS A 48 11.55 8.85 -14.09
N ARG A 49 11.63 7.71 -14.81
CA ARG A 49 11.05 6.42 -14.37
C ARG A 49 11.63 5.95 -13.04
N ASN A 50 12.95 6.05 -12.86
CA ASN A 50 13.62 5.62 -11.63
C ASN A 50 13.20 6.52 -10.44
N VAL A 51 13.12 7.84 -10.64
CA VAL A 51 12.57 8.77 -9.62
C VAL A 51 11.13 8.42 -9.25
N THR A 52 10.27 8.09 -10.21
CA THR A 52 8.90 7.61 -9.92
C THR A 52 8.89 6.32 -9.11
N ILE A 53 9.80 5.37 -9.39
CA ILE A 53 9.91 4.11 -8.64
C ILE A 53 10.33 4.35 -7.20
N GLU A 54 11.35 5.18 -6.93
CA GLU A 54 11.78 5.48 -5.55
C GLU A 54 10.74 6.30 -4.78
N ASN A 55 10.06 7.26 -5.43
CA ASN A 55 8.95 7.98 -4.81
C ASN A 55 7.79 7.04 -4.44
N ASN A 56 7.44 6.09 -5.31
CA ASN A 56 6.39 5.10 -5.03
C ASN A 56 6.80 4.12 -3.89
N LYS A 57 8.07 3.70 -3.84
CA LYS A 57 8.61 2.90 -2.72
C LYS A 57 8.51 3.67 -1.40
N LYS A 58 8.95 4.94 -1.38
CA LYS A 58 8.88 5.82 -0.20
C LYS A 58 7.45 6.00 0.28
N LEU A 59 6.54 6.39 -0.62
CA LEU A 59 5.13 6.60 -0.32
C LEU A 59 4.43 5.32 0.19
N ASN A 60 4.83 4.14 -0.30
CA ASN A 60 4.33 2.87 0.23
C ASN A 60 4.89 2.57 1.64
N ARG A 61 6.17 2.86 1.92
CA ARG A 61 6.73 2.74 3.28
C ARG A 61 6.12 3.75 4.27
N GLU A 62 5.78 4.95 3.82
CA GLU A 62 5.09 5.95 4.64
C GLU A 62 3.65 5.50 4.98
N LYS A 63 2.92 4.92 4.01
CA LYS A 63 1.62 4.29 4.25
C LYS A 63 1.69 3.09 5.19
N GLU A 64 2.70 2.23 5.03
CA GLU A 64 2.96 1.08 5.91
C GLU A 64 3.26 1.54 7.35
N LYS A 65 4.11 2.56 7.53
CA LYS A 65 4.38 3.17 8.84
C LYS A 65 3.11 3.73 9.49
N PHE A 66 2.30 4.48 8.73
CA PHE A 66 1.02 5.00 9.22
C PHE A 66 0.04 3.89 9.59
N PHE A 67 -0.04 2.82 8.78
CA PHE A 67 -0.87 1.66 9.07
C PHE A 67 -0.44 0.94 10.36
N LEU A 68 0.86 0.71 10.54
CA LEU A 68 1.40 0.07 11.75
C LEU A 68 1.17 0.93 13.00
N GLU A 69 1.43 2.23 12.94
CA GLU A 69 1.12 3.16 14.02
C GLU A 69 -0.38 3.19 14.36
N ASN A 70 -1.25 3.14 13.35
CA ASN A 70 -2.70 3.11 13.56
C ASN A 70 -3.15 1.75 14.13
N GLN A 71 -2.51 0.65 13.73
CA GLN A 71 -2.76 -0.69 14.26
C GLN A 71 -2.33 -0.82 15.74
N GLU A 72 -1.19 -0.24 16.13
CA GLU A 72 -0.75 -0.20 17.53
C GLU A 72 -1.73 0.61 18.39
N LYS A 73 -2.10 1.83 17.94
CA LYS A 73 -3.10 2.68 18.59
C LYS A 73 -4.46 1.99 18.70
N PHE A 74 -4.87 1.25 17.66
CA PHE A 74 -6.09 0.46 17.63
C PHE A 74 -6.10 -0.62 18.72
N TYR A 75 -5.05 -1.44 18.84
CA TYR A 75 -5.01 -2.49 19.88
C TYR A 75 -4.95 -1.89 21.29
N ALA A 76 -4.18 -0.82 21.51
CA ALA A 76 -4.07 -0.15 22.82
C ALA A 76 -5.37 0.55 23.29
N GLU A 77 -6.33 0.75 22.39
CA GLU A 77 -7.67 1.28 22.70
C GLU A 77 -8.76 0.20 22.65
N ALA A 78 -8.61 -0.85 21.84
CA ALA A 78 -9.53 -1.97 21.75
C ALA A 78 -9.72 -2.69 23.10
N ASP A 79 -8.66 -2.88 23.87
CA ASP A 79 -8.70 -3.43 25.24
C ASP A 79 -9.75 -2.74 26.14
N LYS A 80 -9.95 -1.43 25.94
CA LYS A 80 -10.90 -0.60 26.71
C LYS A 80 -12.26 -0.53 26.02
N ASN A 81 -12.26 -0.31 24.70
CA ASN A 81 -13.42 0.10 23.92
C ASN A 81 -13.72 -0.86 22.76
N ASN A 82 -13.69 -2.16 23.02
CA ASN A 82 -13.94 -3.28 22.09
C ASN A 82 -15.01 -3.00 21.00
N TRP A 83 -16.22 -2.55 21.39
CA TRP A 83 -17.30 -2.28 20.43
C TRP A 83 -17.00 -1.12 19.46
N LYS A 84 -16.30 -0.07 19.92
CA LYS A 84 -15.84 1.02 19.06
C LYS A 84 -14.77 0.54 18.08
N ALA A 85 -13.82 -0.25 18.56
CA ALA A 85 -12.78 -0.87 17.72
C ALA A 85 -13.40 -1.76 16.63
N ILE A 86 -14.40 -2.59 16.96
CA ILE A 86 -15.15 -3.39 15.98
C ILE A 86 -15.84 -2.49 14.93
N ALA A 87 -16.43 -1.37 15.34
CA ALA A 87 -17.09 -0.40 14.46
C ALA A 87 -16.12 0.53 13.66
N GLU A 88 -14.82 0.44 13.91
CA GLU A 88 -13.76 1.10 13.14
C GLU A 88 -13.01 0.11 12.22
N LEU A 89 -12.96 -1.18 12.59
CA LEU A 89 -12.41 -2.26 11.78
C LEU A 89 -13.35 -2.68 10.64
N ILE A 90 -14.67 -2.68 10.89
CA ILE A 90 -15.68 -2.93 9.87
C ILE A 90 -15.84 -1.64 9.03
N PRO A 91 -15.73 -1.69 7.68
CA PRO A 91 -16.04 -0.55 6.83
C PRO A 91 -17.42 0.03 7.15
N ARG A 92 -17.55 1.36 7.20
CA ARG A 92 -18.78 2.06 7.61
C ARG A 92 -19.84 2.10 6.51
N GLU A 93 -20.19 0.90 6.05
CA GLU A 93 -21.20 0.57 5.04
C GLU A 93 -22.53 0.16 5.69
N VAL A 94 -22.55 -0.01 7.03
CA VAL A 94 -23.78 -0.18 7.80
C VAL A 94 -24.62 1.10 7.69
N PRO A 95 -25.91 1.03 7.28
CA PRO A 95 -26.71 2.23 7.05
C PRO A 95 -26.80 3.15 8.26
N VAL A 96 -26.37 4.41 8.09
CA VAL A 96 -26.57 5.46 9.09
C VAL A 96 -28.05 5.84 9.09
N ILE A 97 -28.79 5.40 10.10
CA ILE A 97 -30.19 5.78 10.29
C ILE A 97 -30.21 7.23 10.80
N GLU A 98 -30.35 8.19 9.88
CA GLU A 98 -30.62 9.59 10.21
C GLU A 98 -31.98 9.73 10.89
N ASN A 99 -31.99 9.68 12.23
CA ASN A 99 -33.16 9.96 13.06
C ASN A 99 -33.51 11.46 13.03
N ARG A 100 -34.04 11.95 11.89
CA ARG A 100 -34.62 13.29 11.79
C ARG A 100 -35.74 13.45 12.82
N GLY A 101 -35.55 14.41 13.72
CA GLY A 101 -36.26 14.43 15.01
C GLY A 101 -37.78 14.53 14.94
N ASN A 102 -38.42 13.85 15.90
CA ASN A 102 -39.75 14.16 16.44
C ASN A 102 -40.90 14.38 15.43
N LYS A 103 -41.08 13.45 14.49
CA LYS A 103 -42.40 13.16 13.90
C LYS A 103 -42.51 11.71 13.42
N LYS A 104 -43.67 11.08 13.68
CA LYS A 104 -44.00 9.71 13.26
C LYS A 104 -44.17 9.64 11.73
N LYS A 105 -43.06 9.51 11.00
CA LYS A 105 -43.04 9.03 9.61
C LYS A 105 -42.09 7.83 9.54
N THR A 106 -42.50 6.79 8.82
CA THR A 106 -41.68 5.59 8.61
C THR A 106 -40.33 5.98 8.06
N ALA A 107 -39.24 5.60 8.73
CA ALA A 107 -37.89 5.89 8.27
C ALA A 107 -37.69 5.26 6.90
N THR A 108 -37.52 6.09 5.87
CA THR A 108 -37.26 5.62 4.50
C THR A 108 -35.86 5.04 4.45
N ILE A 109 -35.74 3.72 4.56
CA ILE A 109 -34.47 3.01 4.51
C ILE A 109 -33.91 3.14 3.08
N THR A 110 -33.03 4.11 2.88
CA THR A 110 -32.16 4.18 1.71
C THR A 110 -31.19 3.01 1.77
N VAL A 111 -31.52 1.94 1.04
CA VAL A 111 -30.65 0.77 0.88
C VAL A 111 -29.44 1.19 0.03
N ILE A 112 -28.44 1.77 0.69
CA ILE A 112 -27.10 1.90 0.14
C ILE A 112 -26.57 0.47 0.01
N GLN A 113 -26.69 -0.08 -1.19
CA GLN A 113 -26.29 -1.44 -1.48
C GLN A 113 -24.76 -1.50 -1.42
N GLY A 114 -24.24 -2.03 -0.31
CA GLY A 114 -22.80 -2.23 -0.10
C GLY A 114 -22.15 -3.11 -1.17
N PRO A 115 -20.81 -3.26 -1.13
CA PRO A 115 -20.07 -4.07 -2.08
C PRO A 115 -20.73 -5.44 -2.25
N LYS A 116 -21.01 -5.80 -3.52
CA LYS A 116 -21.86 -6.94 -3.90
C LYS A 116 -21.56 -8.16 -3.01
N PRO A 117 -22.60 -8.80 -2.43
CA PRO A 117 -22.41 -9.87 -1.45
C PRO A 117 -21.44 -10.91 -2.01
N GLY A 118 -20.32 -11.09 -1.32
CA GLY A 118 -19.25 -11.98 -1.74
C GLY A 118 -19.65 -13.45 -1.65
N LYS A 119 -18.65 -14.33 -1.69
CA LYS A 119 -18.88 -15.75 -1.37
C LYS A 119 -19.51 -15.85 0.03
N PRO A 120 -20.57 -16.66 0.22
CA PRO A 120 -21.19 -16.83 1.54
C PRO A 120 -20.15 -17.19 2.61
N THR A 121 -20.25 -16.56 3.78
CA THR A 121 -19.29 -16.74 4.87
C THR A 121 -19.17 -18.20 5.27
N ASP A 122 -17.97 -18.76 5.13
CA ASP A 122 -17.69 -20.14 5.52
C ASP A 122 -17.74 -20.30 7.05
N LEU A 123 -18.92 -20.69 7.55
CA LEU A 123 -19.18 -20.95 8.96
C LEU A 123 -18.38 -22.15 9.51
N SER A 124 -17.85 -23.04 8.67
CA SER A 124 -16.99 -24.14 9.09
C SER A 124 -15.59 -23.62 9.39
N ARG A 125 -15.00 -22.87 8.46
CA ARG A 125 -13.72 -22.17 8.65
C ARG A 125 -13.79 -21.16 9.79
N MET A 126 -14.88 -20.42 9.95
CA MET A 126 -15.07 -19.50 11.08
C MET A 126 -15.06 -20.24 12.42
N ARG A 127 -15.80 -21.35 12.55
CA ARG A 127 -15.74 -22.21 13.75
C ARG A 127 -14.34 -22.77 13.99
N GLN A 128 -13.66 -23.25 12.94
CA GLN A 128 -12.29 -23.77 13.05
C GLN A 128 -11.31 -22.70 13.55
N VAL A 129 -11.45 -21.44 13.11
CA VAL A 129 -10.64 -20.31 13.60
C VAL A 129 -10.93 -20.03 15.07
N LEU A 130 -12.20 -19.98 15.49
CA LEU A 130 -12.58 -19.80 16.90
C LEU A 130 -12.04 -20.93 17.79
N THR A 131 -12.12 -22.19 17.35
CA THR A 131 -11.52 -23.34 18.05
C THR A 131 -10.01 -23.19 18.16
N LYS A 132 -9.31 -22.83 17.07
CA LYS A 132 -7.86 -22.58 17.10
C LYS A 132 -7.49 -21.44 18.05
N LEU A 133 -8.25 -20.34 18.06
CA LEU A 133 -8.04 -19.18 18.95
C LEU A 133 -8.23 -19.55 20.43
N LYS A 134 -9.22 -20.40 20.75
CA LYS A 134 -9.44 -20.92 22.11
C LYS A 134 -8.27 -21.76 22.61
N HIS A 135 -7.69 -22.61 21.76
CA HIS A 135 -6.60 -23.51 22.16
C HIS A 135 -5.21 -22.86 22.10
N ASN A 136 -4.97 -21.93 21.18
CA ASN A 136 -3.71 -21.22 20.98
C ASN A 136 -3.97 -19.71 20.80
N PRO A 137 -4.23 -18.97 21.89
CA PRO A 137 -4.44 -17.52 21.81
C PRO A 137 -3.14 -16.80 21.43
N PRO A 138 -3.19 -15.81 20.50
CA PRO A 138 -2.06 -14.93 20.21
C PRO A 138 -1.48 -14.27 21.46
N THR A 139 -0.20 -13.90 21.43
CA THR A 139 0.51 -13.30 22.58
C THR A 139 -0.19 -12.05 23.13
N HIS A 140 -0.74 -11.21 22.27
CA HIS A 140 -1.51 -10.01 22.63
C HIS A 140 -2.96 -10.29 23.06
N MET A 141 -3.47 -11.52 22.90
CA MET A 141 -4.80 -11.93 23.36
C MET A 141 -4.75 -12.84 24.60
N LYS A 142 -3.57 -13.05 25.18
CA LYS A 142 -3.46 -13.73 26.48
C LYS A 142 -4.07 -12.80 27.54
N PRO A 143 -5.10 -13.24 28.30
CA PRO A 143 -5.73 -12.38 29.28
C PRO A 143 -4.70 -11.94 30.32
N LYS A 144 -4.57 -10.62 30.51
CA LYS A 144 -3.74 -10.07 31.57
C LYS A 144 -4.26 -10.60 32.90
N LEU A 145 -3.43 -11.33 33.63
CA LEU A 145 -3.80 -11.91 34.93
C LEU A 145 -4.34 -10.79 35.83
N PRO A 146 -5.45 -11.02 36.57
CA PRO A 146 -5.99 -10.02 37.47
C PRO A 146 -4.93 -9.67 38.51
N SER A 147 -4.56 -8.39 38.57
CA SER A 147 -3.64 -7.92 39.62
C SER A 147 -4.32 -8.12 40.98
N PRO A 148 -3.68 -8.78 41.95
CA PRO A 148 -4.24 -8.86 43.30
C PRO A 148 -4.32 -7.44 43.88
N SER A 149 -5.54 -6.99 44.15
CA SER A 149 -5.84 -5.68 44.71
C SER A 149 -6.79 -5.88 45.88
N GLY A 150 -6.33 -5.53 47.09
CA GLY A 150 -7.12 -5.66 48.33
C GLY A 150 -7.10 -7.06 48.95
N ALA A 151 -6.01 -7.40 49.63
CA ALA A 151 -5.98 -8.45 50.65
C ALA A 151 -4.92 -8.09 51.70
N ASP A 152 -5.37 -7.70 52.90
CA ASP A 152 -4.48 -7.24 53.98
C ASP A 152 -3.67 -8.41 54.59
N PRO A 153 -2.37 -8.23 54.87
CA PRO A 153 -1.47 -9.34 55.19
C PRO A 153 -1.50 -9.75 56.68
N ASN A 154 -2.66 -10.13 57.22
CA ASN A 154 -2.71 -10.82 58.52
C ASN A 154 -3.99 -11.66 58.77
N VAL A 155 -3.95 -12.95 58.45
CA VAL A 155 -4.35 -14.04 59.37
C VAL A 155 -3.50 -15.28 59.05
N SER A 156 -2.66 -15.70 59.99
CA SER A 156 -2.07 -17.03 60.01
C SER A 156 -2.90 -17.96 60.89
N VAL A 157 -3.55 -18.98 60.31
CA VAL A 157 -4.06 -20.15 61.05
C VAL A 157 -3.67 -21.40 60.27
N SER A 158 -3.13 -22.38 60.99
CA SER A 158 -2.62 -23.64 60.46
C SER A 158 -3.63 -24.78 60.61
N GLU A 159 -3.36 -25.86 59.87
CA GLU A 159 -3.52 -27.25 60.33
C GLU A 159 -4.89 -27.96 60.23
N GLN A 160 -4.78 -29.30 60.32
CA GLN A 160 -5.74 -30.41 60.25
C GLN A 160 -5.98 -30.99 58.83
N VAL A 161 -5.55 -32.23 58.46
CA VAL A 161 -5.67 -33.59 59.06
C VAL A 161 -7.11 -34.12 58.89
N THR A 162 -7.42 -35.27 58.26
CA THR A 162 -6.65 -36.28 57.47
C THR A 162 -7.49 -36.74 56.23
N VAL A 163 -7.58 -37.95 55.63
CA VAL A 163 -7.14 -39.34 55.90
C VAL A 163 -7.05 -40.17 54.58
N THR A 164 -6.75 -41.47 54.66
CA THR A 164 -6.46 -42.40 53.55
C THR A 164 -7.61 -43.33 53.14
N GLU A 165 -7.65 -43.77 51.87
CA GLU A 165 -7.90 -45.17 51.47
C GLU A 165 -7.28 -45.39 50.06
N LYS A 166 -6.29 -46.28 49.86
CA LYS A 166 -6.34 -47.72 49.48
C LYS A 166 -7.20 -48.05 48.24
N LEU A 167 -6.82 -49.01 47.39
CA LEU A 167 -5.76 -50.04 47.51
C LEU A 167 -4.99 -50.19 46.18
#